data_AF-A0A9D6Y8E1-F1
#
_entry.id   AF-A0A9D6Y8E1-F1
#
_cell.length_a   1.000
_cell.length_b   1.000
_cell.length_c   1.000
_cell.angle_alpha   90.00
_cell.angle_beta   90.00
_cell.angle_gamma   90.00
#
_symmetry.space_group_name_H-M   'P 1'
#
loop_
_entity.id
_entity.type
_entity.pdbx_description
1 polymer ?
#
loop_
_entity_poly.entity_id
_entity_poly.type
_entity_poly.pdbx_seq_one_letter_code
_entity_poly.pdbx_strand_id
1 'polypeptide(L)'
;MREVAWWCLPGLAVIGPLALLLQPAAITAPWPVWLIASAVLGVLLHQSVRSWFEAQGNGFRSPHRAALAAIIERGQLEQRQDRGDLAYQVYELVFYEQSEWQPVRDHLHRCWFYVLWFWTIALGCALGAGLSLLALLCGARPLLALLYLAALPPLAVILRRKGGQTHAALELFDRALVLTHWPLYETKLGALLRYPGATPLL
;
A
#
# COMPACT_ATOMS: atom_id res chain seq x y z
N MET A 1 -11.09 -16.74 -8.85
CA MET A 1 -10.13 -16.72 -9.99
C MET A 1 -9.67 -15.31 -10.37
N ARG A 2 -10.54 -14.28 -10.47
CA ARG A 2 -10.10 -12.90 -10.79
C ARG A 2 -9.03 -12.38 -9.84
N GLU A 3 -9.18 -12.56 -8.53
CA GLU A 3 -8.26 -12.02 -7.51
C GLU A 3 -6.83 -12.55 -7.60
N VAL A 4 -6.65 -13.85 -7.88
CA VAL A 4 -5.32 -14.48 -8.03
C VAL A 4 -4.55 -13.89 -9.21
N ALA A 5 -5.24 -13.55 -10.31
CA ALA A 5 -4.62 -12.96 -11.49
C ALA A 5 -4.01 -11.57 -11.22
N TRP A 6 -4.57 -10.80 -10.28
CA TRP A 6 -4.00 -9.53 -9.87
C TRP A 6 -2.65 -9.76 -9.21
N TRP A 7 -2.58 -10.65 -8.21
CA TRP A 7 -1.35 -10.95 -7.46
C TRP A 7 -0.17 -11.43 -8.32
N CYS A 8 -0.44 -12.02 -9.49
CA CYS A 8 0.61 -12.40 -10.44
C CYS A 8 1.25 -11.19 -11.14
N LEU A 9 0.55 -10.09 -11.39
CA LEU A 9 1.07 -8.96 -12.19
C LEU A 9 2.45 -8.43 -11.72
N PRO A 10 2.67 -8.09 -10.44
CA PRO A 10 3.98 -7.64 -9.98
C PRO A 10 5.05 -8.75 -10.08
N GLY A 11 4.68 -10.00 -9.83
CA GLY A 11 5.61 -11.14 -9.98
C GLY A 11 5.97 -11.44 -11.43
N LEU A 12 5.04 -11.28 -12.37
CA LEU A 12 5.26 -11.47 -13.81
C LEU A 12 6.28 -10.45 -14.35
N ALA A 13 6.23 -9.21 -13.85
CA ALA A 13 7.20 -8.17 -14.21
C ALA A 13 8.64 -8.54 -13.84
N VAL A 14 8.83 -9.43 -12.86
CA VAL A 14 10.16 -9.92 -12.41
C VAL A 14 10.51 -11.26 -13.03
N ILE A 15 9.54 -12.19 -13.12
CA ILE A 15 9.76 -13.55 -13.59
C ILE A 15 10.11 -13.64 -15.08
N GLY A 16 9.51 -12.80 -15.93
CA GLY A 16 9.86 -12.75 -17.35
C GLY A 16 11.35 -12.48 -17.56
N PRO A 17 11.88 -11.36 -17.03
CA PRO A 17 13.32 -11.08 -17.04
C PRO A 17 14.18 -12.13 -16.35
N LEU A 18 13.75 -12.71 -15.22
CA LEU A 18 14.47 -13.77 -14.53
C LEU A 18 14.67 -15.02 -15.40
N ALA A 19 13.64 -15.39 -16.17
CA ALA A 19 13.71 -16.53 -17.09
C ALA A 19 14.71 -16.32 -18.24
N LEU A 20 15.08 -15.07 -18.57
CA LEU A 20 16.13 -14.79 -19.55
C LEU A 20 17.53 -15.20 -19.05
N LEU A 21 17.76 -15.22 -17.74
CA LEU A 21 19.04 -15.55 -17.10
C LEU A 21 19.22 -17.06 -16.85
N LEU A 22 18.13 -17.82 -16.67
CA LEU A 22 18.14 -19.22 -16.21
C LEU A 22 18.21 -20.28 -17.35
N GLN A 23 18.98 -20.00 -18.42
CA GLN A 23 18.80 -20.50 -19.79
C GLN A 23 18.83 -22.02 -20.15
N PRO A 24 18.85 -23.01 -19.23
CA PRO A 24 18.21 -24.29 -19.61
C PRO A 24 17.12 -24.76 -18.63
N ALA A 25 17.26 -24.52 -17.33
CA ALA A 25 16.34 -25.02 -16.30
C ALA A 25 14.94 -24.38 -16.39
N ALA A 26 14.86 -23.16 -16.94
CA ALA A 26 13.62 -22.42 -17.06
C ALA A 26 12.70 -22.89 -18.20
N ILE A 27 13.26 -23.50 -19.25
CA ILE A 27 12.52 -23.85 -20.47
C ILE A 27 11.73 -25.16 -20.28
N THR A 28 12.13 -26.00 -19.33
CA THR A 28 11.48 -27.28 -19.04
C THR A 28 10.40 -27.19 -17.96
N ALA A 29 10.34 -26.09 -17.20
CA ALA A 29 9.33 -25.90 -16.18
C ALA A 29 7.96 -25.62 -16.83
N PRO A 30 6.90 -26.36 -16.48
CA PRO A 30 5.59 -26.16 -17.07
C PRO A 30 5.01 -24.80 -16.65
N TRP A 31 4.21 -24.18 -17.52
CA TRP A 31 3.60 -22.86 -17.30
C TRP A 31 2.93 -22.64 -15.91
N PRO A 32 2.32 -23.64 -15.23
CA PRO A 32 1.74 -23.44 -13.91
C PRO A 32 2.79 -23.13 -12.85
N VAL A 33 4.00 -23.68 -12.96
CA VAL A 33 5.11 -23.42 -12.01
C VAL A 33 5.51 -21.94 -12.07
N TRP A 34 5.56 -21.37 -13.27
CA TRP A 34 5.84 -19.95 -13.45
C TRP A 34 4.76 -19.04 -12.89
N LEU A 35 3.49 -19.42 -13.03
CA LEU A 35 2.39 -18.66 -12.44
C LEU A 35 2.38 -18.73 -10.92
N ILE A 36 2.65 -19.90 -10.33
CA ILE A 36 2.75 -20.05 -8.88
C ILE A 36 3.92 -19.23 -8.35
N ALA A 37 5.09 -19.35 -8.96
CA ALA A 37 6.26 -18.54 -8.59
C ALA A 37 5.94 -17.03 -8.71
N SER A 38 5.19 -16.64 -9.73
CA SER A 38 4.78 -15.25 -9.96
C SER A 38 3.86 -14.74 -8.86
N ALA A 39 2.84 -15.53 -8.48
CA ALA A 39 1.95 -15.19 -7.40
C ALA A 39 2.71 -15.06 -6.07
N VAL A 40 3.59 -16.02 -5.74
CA VAL A 40 4.41 -15.98 -4.51
C VAL A 40 5.30 -14.74 -4.49
N LEU A 41 6.00 -14.47 -5.58
CA LEU A 41 6.86 -13.29 -5.69
C LEU A 41 6.06 -12.00 -5.59
N GLY A 42 4.88 -11.94 -6.23
CA GLY A 42 3.98 -10.80 -6.13
C GLY A 42 3.51 -10.52 -4.70
N VAL A 43 3.18 -11.58 -3.94
CA VAL A 43 2.84 -11.47 -2.51
C VAL A 43 4.02 -10.95 -1.70
N LEU A 44 5.23 -11.50 -1.91
CA LEU A 44 6.43 -11.06 -1.20
C LEU A 44 6.73 -9.58 -1.46
N LEU A 45 6.70 -9.16 -2.72
CA LEU A 45 6.86 -7.76 -3.11
C LEU A 45 5.82 -6.86 -2.44
N HIS A 46 4.57 -7.32 -2.39
CA HIS A 46 3.50 -6.55 -1.74
C HIS A 46 3.74 -6.39 -0.25
N GLN A 47 4.12 -7.46 0.46
CA GLN A 47 4.45 -7.38 1.88
C GLN A 47 5.66 -6.50 2.15
N SER A 48 6.68 -6.52 1.27
CA SER A 48 7.82 -5.60 1.37
C SER A 48 7.39 -4.13 1.20
N VAL A 49 6.57 -3.83 0.20
CA VAL A 49 6.05 -2.47 -0.01
C VAL A 49 5.18 -2.03 1.16
N ARG A 50 4.30 -2.89 1.67
CA ARG A 50 3.47 -2.62 2.84
C ARG A 50 4.32 -2.33 4.07
N SER A 51 5.32 -3.17 4.36
CA SER A 51 6.19 -3.01 5.53
C SER A 51 7.00 -1.71 5.44
N TRP A 52 7.56 -1.43 4.27
CA TRP A 52 8.24 -0.17 3.99
C TRP A 52 7.32 1.04 4.16
N PHE A 53 6.08 0.91 3.70
CA PHE A 53 5.07 1.96 3.81
C PHE A 53 4.66 2.27 5.25
N GLU A 54 4.43 1.22 6.04
CA GLU A 54 4.12 1.32 7.47
C GLU A 54 5.30 1.91 8.25
N ALA A 55 6.54 1.50 7.94
CA ALA A 55 7.77 2.01 8.56
C ALA A 55 8.01 3.51 8.30
N GLN A 56 7.43 4.07 7.23
CA GLN A 56 7.47 5.51 6.95
C GLN A 56 6.45 6.32 7.74
N GLY A 57 5.75 5.71 8.70
CA GLY A 57 4.75 6.40 9.49
C GLY A 57 3.42 6.60 8.76
N ASN A 58 3.16 5.85 7.69
CA ASN A 58 1.87 5.84 7.02
C ASN A 58 0.98 4.64 7.45
N GLY A 59 1.40 3.92 8.49
CA GLY A 59 0.59 2.86 9.09
C GLY A 59 -0.73 3.39 9.64
N PHE A 60 -1.74 2.53 9.69
CA PHE A 60 -3.11 2.92 10.06
C PHE A 60 -3.23 3.56 11.45
N ARG A 61 -2.36 3.15 12.39
CA ARG A 61 -2.24 3.66 13.77
C ARG A 61 -1.22 4.79 13.94
N SER A 62 -0.53 5.20 12.86
CA SER A 62 0.53 6.19 12.97
C SER A 62 -0.04 7.57 13.32
N PRO A 63 0.53 8.29 14.31
CA PRO A 63 0.11 9.65 14.65
C PRO A 63 0.32 10.64 13.50
N HIS A 64 1.13 10.29 12.50
CA HIS A 64 1.38 11.11 11.31
C HIS A 64 0.30 10.94 10.22
N ARG A 65 -0.56 9.92 10.32
CA ARG A 65 -1.67 9.74 9.37
C ARG A 65 -2.57 10.97 9.42
N ALA A 66 -2.95 11.50 8.26
CA ALA A 66 -3.64 12.77 8.12
C ALA A 66 -4.90 12.92 9.01
N ALA A 67 -5.72 11.86 9.13
CA ALA A 67 -6.87 11.82 10.02
C ALA A 67 -6.46 11.94 11.51
N LEU A 68 -5.49 11.13 11.95
CA LEU A 68 -5.06 11.10 13.36
C LEU A 68 -4.33 12.39 13.74
N ALA A 69 -3.48 12.92 12.84
CA ALA A 69 -2.83 14.21 13.01
C ALA A 69 -3.85 15.34 13.19
N ALA A 70 -4.94 15.33 12.42
CA ALA A 70 -6.02 16.31 12.57
C ALA A 70 -6.73 16.19 13.93
N ILE A 71 -6.95 14.97 14.44
CA ILE A 71 -7.52 14.75 15.78
C ILE A 71 -6.57 15.23 16.86
N ILE A 72 -5.28 14.93 16.75
CA ILE A 72 -4.25 15.36 17.71
C ILE A 72 -4.17 16.89 17.76
N GLU A 73 -4.12 17.55 16.60
CA GLU A 73 -4.04 19.01 16.46
C GLU A 73 -5.29 19.70 17.00
N ARG A 74 -6.48 19.26 16.56
CA ARG A 74 -7.74 19.86 17.00
C ARG A 74 -8.09 19.53 18.45
N GLY A 75 -7.69 18.36 18.93
CA GLY A 75 -7.88 17.90 20.30
C GLY A 75 -6.81 18.36 21.28
N GLN A 76 -5.80 19.11 20.83
CA GLN A 76 -4.70 19.63 21.65
C GLN A 76 -3.96 18.53 22.43
N LEU A 77 -3.65 17.41 21.76
CA LEU A 77 -3.06 16.23 22.38
C LEU A 77 -1.52 16.16 22.23
N GLU A 78 -0.86 17.23 21.78
CA GLU A 78 0.56 17.19 21.38
C GLU A 78 1.50 16.75 22.50
N GLN A 79 1.19 17.14 23.74
CA GLN A 79 2.02 16.86 24.92
C GLN A 79 1.78 15.47 25.54
N ARG A 80 0.79 14.71 25.03
CA ARG A 80 0.48 13.38 25.55
C ARG A 80 1.37 12.30 24.96
N GLN A 81 1.82 11.36 25.79
CA GLN A 81 2.62 10.20 25.35
C GLN A 81 1.77 9.20 24.54
N ASP A 82 0.50 9.03 24.89
CA ASP A 82 -0.47 8.11 24.27
C ASP A 82 -1.27 8.76 23.13
N ARG A 83 -0.87 9.94 22.64
CA ARG A 83 -1.65 10.75 21.68
C ARG A 83 -2.04 9.99 20.41
N GLY A 84 -1.18 9.11 19.92
CA GLY A 84 -1.43 8.30 18.72
C GLY A 84 -2.51 7.25 18.95
N ASP A 85 -2.41 6.50 20.05
CA ASP A 85 -3.38 5.46 20.42
C ASP A 85 -4.74 6.07 20.76
N LEU A 86 -4.77 7.18 21.49
CA LEU A 86 -6.00 7.89 21.81
C LEU A 86 -6.68 8.44 20.55
N ALA A 87 -5.93 9.11 19.67
CA ALA A 87 -6.48 9.62 18.41
C ALA A 87 -6.99 8.49 17.50
N TYR A 88 -6.27 7.37 17.46
CA TYR A 88 -6.68 6.18 16.73
C TYR A 88 -8.00 5.60 17.28
N GLN A 89 -8.12 5.47 18.59
CA GLN A 89 -9.34 4.97 19.23
C GLN A 89 -10.54 5.88 18.96
N VAL A 90 -10.37 7.21 19.10
CA VAL A 90 -11.41 8.19 18.76
C VAL A 90 -11.81 8.06 17.29
N TYR A 91 -10.82 7.94 16.40
CA TYR A 91 -11.07 7.75 14.97
C TYR A 91 -11.91 6.50 14.71
N GLU A 92 -11.51 5.34 15.21
CA GLU A 92 -12.23 4.09 14.94
C GLU A 92 -13.65 4.11 15.52
N LEU A 93 -13.84 4.60 16.74
CA LEU A 93 -15.16 4.67 17.34
C LEU A 93 -16.12 5.50 16.50
N VAL A 94 -15.73 6.72 16.14
CA VAL A 94 -16.58 7.57 15.29
C VAL A 94 -16.78 6.92 13.92
N PHE A 95 -15.71 6.43 13.32
CA PHE A 95 -15.71 5.95 11.94
C PHE A 95 -16.54 4.67 11.73
N TYR A 96 -16.66 3.83 12.75
CA TYR A 96 -17.46 2.59 12.70
C TYR A 96 -18.85 2.72 13.34
N GLU A 97 -19.08 3.67 14.25
CA GLU A 97 -20.42 3.92 14.80
C GLU A 97 -21.38 4.53 13.76
N GLN A 98 -20.87 5.30 12.80
CA GLN A 98 -21.68 5.87 11.72
C GLN A 98 -21.96 4.83 10.63
N SER A 99 -23.14 4.19 10.70
CA SER A 99 -23.55 3.14 9.76
C SER A 99 -23.55 3.60 8.30
N GLU A 100 -23.96 4.85 8.06
CA GLU A 100 -24.06 5.52 6.78
C GLU A 100 -22.71 5.83 6.13
N TRP A 101 -21.60 5.73 6.87
CA TRP A 101 -20.25 5.89 6.35
C TRP A 101 -19.69 4.62 5.69
N GLN A 102 -20.48 3.56 5.52
CA GLN A 102 -20.03 2.35 4.82
C GLN A 102 -19.42 2.63 3.43
N PRO A 103 -20.01 3.49 2.57
CA PRO A 103 -19.41 3.81 1.27
C PRO A 103 -18.06 4.51 1.40
N VAL A 104 -17.88 5.32 2.45
CA VAL A 104 -16.62 6.00 2.77
C VAL A 104 -15.55 4.98 3.19
N ARG A 105 -15.91 4.03 4.06
CA ARG A 105 -15.03 2.91 4.44
C ARG A 105 -14.56 2.11 3.23
N ASP A 106 -15.50 1.72 2.37
CA ASP A 106 -15.19 0.94 1.17
C ASP A 106 -14.33 1.74 0.19
N HIS A 107 -14.54 3.06 0.10
CA HIS A 107 -13.69 3.93 -0.72
C HIS A 107 -12.27 4.03 -0.15
N LEU A 108 -12.11 4.26 1.16
CA LEU A 108 -10.81 4.32 1.83
C LEU A 108 -10.02 3.02 1.67
N HIS A 109 -10.65 1.87 1.92
CA HIS A 109 -10.00 0.56 1.75
C HIS A 109 -9.55 0.32 0.31
N ARG A 110 -10.38 0.69 -0.69
CA ARG A 110 -10.01 0.57 -2.11
C ARG A 110 -8.85 1.50 -2.47
N CYS A 111 -8.85 2.74 -2.01
CA CYS A 111 -7.76 3.68 -2.25
C CYS A 111 -6.45 3.18 -1.62
N TRP A 112 -6.49 2.71 -0.37
CA TRP A 112 -5.35 2.08 0.30
C TRP A 112 -4.80 0.89 -0.49
N PHE A 113 -5.68 -0.01 -0.91
CA PHE A 113 -5.32 -1.13 -1.76
C PHE A 113 -4.64 -0.66 -3.04
N TYR A 114 -5.21 0.31 -3.75
CA TYR A 114 -4.64 0.81 -5.02
C TYR A 114 -3.28 1.48 -4.85
N VAL A 115 -3.05 2.26 -3.78
CA VAL A 115 -1.74 2.87 -3.49
C VAL A 115 -0.67 1.79 -3.39
N LEU A 116 -0.89 0.83 -2.50
CA LEU A 116 0.06 -0.27 -2.27
C LEU A 116 0.21 -1.12 -3.53
N TRP A 117 -0.88 -1.37 -4.25
CA TRP A 117 -0.89 -2.14 -5.48
C TRP A 117 -0.04 -1.50 -6.58
N PHE A 118 -0.23 -0.21 -6.86
CA PHE A 118 0.56 0.51 -7.86
C PHE A 118 2.05 0.52 -7.51
N TRP A 119 2.39 0.72 -6.23
CA TRP A 119 3.78 0.72 -5.80
C TRP A 119 4.41 -0.67 -5.81
N THR A 120 3.63 -1.72 -5.55
CA THR A 120 4.07 -3.12 -5.69
C THR A 120 4.42 -3.43 -7.14
N ILE A 121 3.56 -3.07 -8.09
CA ILE A 121 3.85 -3.27 -9.51
C ILE A 121 5.03 -2.40 -9.95
N ALA A 122 5.13 -1.16 -9.47
CA ALA A 122 6.27 -0.29 -9.77
C ALA A 122 7.61 -0.90 -9.30
N LEU A 123 7.65 -1.47 -8.09
CA LEU A 123 8.81 -2.19 -7.59
C LEU A 123 9.12 -3.43 -8.44
N GLY A 124 8.10 -4.23 -8.78
CA GLY A 124 8.26 -5.38 -9.68
C GLY A 124 8.85 -4.98 -11.04
N CYS A 125 8.39 -3.88 -11.63
CA CYS A 125 8.93 -3.35 -12.88
C CYS A 125 10.38 -2.89 -12.73
N ALA A 126 10.72 -2.20 -11.63
CA ALA A 126 12.09 -1.75 -11.38
C ALA A 126 13.07 -2.93 -11.22
N LEU A 127 12.66 -3.97 -10.47
CA LEU A 127 13.45 -5.21 -10.31
C LEU A 127 13.56 -5.96 -11.65
N GLY A 128 12.47 -6.07 -12.40
CA GLY A 128 12.48 -6.67 -13.73
C GLY A 128 13.39 -5.95 -14.72
N ALA A 129 13.43 -4.61 -14.68
CA ALA A 129 14.38 -3.83 -15.47
C ALA A 129 15.83 -4.11 -15.07
N GLY A 130 16.11 -4.19 -13.76
CA GLY A 130 17.43 -4.57 -13.25
C GLY A 130 17.88 -5.96 -13.73
N LEU A 131 16.99 -6.95 -13.67
CA LEU A 131 17.25 -8.30 -14.20
C LEU A 131 17.47 -8.30 -15.72
N SER A 132 16.74 -7.47 -16.45
CA SER A 132 16.90 -7.34 -17.91
C SER A 132 18.24 -6.71 -18.27
N LEU A 133 18.71 -5.73 -17.50
CA LEU A 133 20.04 -5.16 -17.63
C LEU A 133 21.12 -6.23 -17.41
N LEU A 134 20.98 -7.03 -16.35
CA LEU A 134 21.89 -8.15 -16.09
C LEU A 134 21.87 -9.17 -17.24
N ALA A 135 20.70 -9.51 -17.78
CA ALA A 135 20.59 -10.42 -18.92
C ALA A 135 21.33 -9.87 -20.16
N LEU A 136 21.20 -8.57 -20.44
CA LEU A 136 21.92 -7.91 -21.53
C LEU A 136 23.44 -7.97 -21.32
N LEU A 137 23.91 -7.68 -20.10
CA LEU A 137 25.34 -7.71 -19.75
C LEU A 137 25.94 -9.12 -19.84
N CYS A 138 25.16 -10.15 -19.54
CA CYS A 138 25.56 -11.55 -19.67
C CYS A 138 25.42 -12.11 -21.11
N GLY A 139 25.01 -11.29 -22.08
CA GLY A 139 24.79 -11.72 -23.48
C GLY A 139 23.56 -12.62 -23.67
N ALA A 140 22.69 -12.72 -22.68
CA ALA A 140 21.52 -13.59 -22.69
C ALA A 140 20.33 -12.92 -23.40
N ARG A 141 19.92 -13.46 -24.57
CA ARG A 141 18.71 -13.04 -25.33
C ARG A 141 18.57 -11.50 -25.42
N PRO A 142 19.55 -10.82 -26.03
CA PRO A 142 19.70 -9.36 -25.95
C PRO A 142 18.48 -8.59 -26.47
N LEU A 143 17.81 -9.08 -27.50
CA LEU A 143 16.61 -8.44 -28.04
C LEU A 143 15.46 -8.39 -27.00
N LEU A 144 15.19 -9.50 -26.31
CA LEU A 144 14.14 -9.55 -25.29
C LEU A 144 14.51 -8.71 -24.07
N ALA A 145 15.78 -8.73 -23.65
CA ALA A 145 16.28 -7.89 -22.58
C ALA A 145 16.09 -6.38 -22.89
N LEU A 146 16.37 -5.96 -24.12
CA LEU A 146 16.14 -4.58 -24.57
C LEU A 146 14.65 -4.20 -24.57
N LEU A 147 13.74 -5.11 -24.97
CA LEU A 147 12.30 -4.85 -24.91
C LEU A 147 11.82 -4.60 -23.47
N TYR A 148 12.28 -5.42 -22.52
CA TYR A 148 11.96 -5.20 -21.11
C TYR A 148 12.55 -3.90 -20.57
N LEU A 149 13.79 -3.56 -20.94
CA LEU A 149 14.42 -2.28 -20.57
C LEU A 149 13.70 -1.07 -21.16
N ALA A 150 13.11 -1.19 -22.35
CA ALA A 150 12.32 -0.11 -22.94
C ALA A 150 10.95 0.05 -22.25
N ALA A 151 10.30 -1.04 -21.84
CA ALA A 151 8.93 -1.02 -21.35
C ALA A 151 8.80 -0.84 -19.83
N LEU A 152 9.63 -1.53 -19.04
CA LEU A 152 9.46 -1.61 -17.58
C LEU A 152 9.79 -0.30 -16.84
N PRO A 153 10.85 0.45 -17.16
CA PRO A 153 11.16 1.69 -16.45
C PRO A 153 10.09 2.78 -16.60
N PRO A 154 9.57 3.11 -17.80
CA PRO A 154 8.47 4.06 -17.93
C PRO A 154 7.23 3.63 -17.15
N LEU A 155 6.89 2.33 -17.20
CA LEU A 155 5.75 1.78 -16.46
C LEU A 155 5.94 1.92 -14.94
N ALA A 156 7.14 1.63 -14.43
CA ALA A 156 7.46 1.80 -13.01
C ALA A 156 7.26 3.25 -12.56
N VAL A 157 7.72 4.22 -13.35
CA VAL A 157 7.56 5.66 -13.06
C VAL A 157 6.08 6.07 -13.06
N ILE A 158 5.32 5.66 -14.08
CA ILE A 158 3.90 6.00 -14.20
C ILE A 158 3.12 5.45 -12.99
N LEU A 159 3.33 4.18 -12.65
CA LEU A 159 2.63 3.53 -11.54
C LEU A 159 3.04 4.12 -10.19
N ARG A 160 4.33 4.41 -9.99
CA ARG A 160 4.82 5.06 -8.77
C ARG A 160 4.16 6.42 -8.58
N ARG A 161 4.10 7.25 -9.64
CA ARG A 161 3.43 8.55 -9.63
C ARG A 161 1.94 8.41 -9.37
N LYS A 162 1.27 7.45 -10.00
CA LYS A 162 -0.16 7.21 -9.81
C LYS A 162 -0.48 6.83 -8.36
N GLY A 163 0.29 5.92 -7.76
CA GLY A 163 0.14 5.58 -6.34
C GLY A 163 0.40 6.78 -5.42
N GLY A 164 1.37 7.65 -5.75
CA GLY A 164 1.61 8.89 -5.00
C GLY A 164 0.45 9.88 -5.08
N GLN A 165 -0.14 10.07 -6.26
CA GLN A 165 -1.33 10.91 -6.43
C GLN A 165 -2.54 10.38 -5.67
N THR A 166 -2.77 9.06 -5.73
CA THR A 166 -3.85 8.42 -4.96
C THR A 166 -3.62 8.56 -3.46
N HIS A 167 -2.38 8.42 -2.98
CA HIS A 167 -2.04 8.62 -1.58
C HIS A 167 -2.29 10.06 -1.11
N ALA A 168 -1.82 11.05 -1.87
CA ALA A 168 -2.04 12.46 -1.53
C ALA A 168 -3.54 12.82 -1.50
N ALA A 169 -4.32 12.30 -2.45
CA ALA A 169 -5.77 12.48 -2.45
C ALA A 169 -6.43 11.82 -1.22
N LEU A 170 -5.94 10.64 -0.82
CA LEU A 170 -6.40 9.92 0.36
C LEU A 170 -6.12 10.70 1.65
N GLU A 171 -4.93 11.28 1.80
CA GLU A 171 -4.56 12.11 2.95
C GLU A 171 -5.44 13.36 3.08
N LEU A 172 -5.70 14.04 1.95
CA LEU A 172 -6.59 15.19 1.91
C LEU A 172 -8.02 14.80 2.30
N PHE A 173 -8.52 13.69 1.77
CA PHE A 173 -9.84 13.18 2.08
C PHE A 173 -9.96 12.77 3.56
N ASP A 174 -8.99 12.02 4.09
CA ASP A 174 -8.94 11.59 5.49
C ASP A 174 -8.97 12.80 6.44
N ARG A 175 -8.14 13.81 6.16
CA ARG A 175 -8.12 15.05 6.96
C ARG A 175 -9.44 15.81 6.85
N ALA A 176 -9.99 15.96 5.64
CA ALA A 176 -11.25 16.65 5.43
C ALA A 176 -12.41 15.95 6.15
N LEU A 177 -12.47 14.62 6.10
CA LEU A 177 -13.50 13.83 6.78
C LEU A 177 -13.56 14.13 8.28
N VAL A 178 -12.40 14.15 8.94
CA VAL A 178 -12.29 14.48 10.37
C VAL A 178 -12.72 15.92 10.63
N LEU A 179 -12.18 16.88 9.86
CA LEU A 179 -12.44 18.30 10.10
C LEU A 179 -13.91 18.68 9.85
N THR A 180 -14.54 18.14 8.82
CA THR A 180 -15.95 18.40 8.48
C THR A 180 -16.89 17.84 9.55
N HIS A 181 -16.53 16.73 10.20
CA HIS A 181 -17.35 16.08 11.22
C HIS A 181 -16.77 16.22 12.63
N TRP A 182 -15.94 17.25 12.85
CA TRP A 182 -15.23 17.47 14.11
C TRP A 182 -16.11 17.34 15.37
N PRO A 183 -17.36 17.85 15.42
CA PRO A 183 -18.21 17.72 16.61
C PRO A 183 -18.41 16.27 17.08
N LEU A 184 -18.41 15.29 16.16
CA LEU A 184 -18.53 13.86 16.50
C LEU A 184 -17.25 13.36 17.18
N TYR A 185 -16.09 13.70 16.63
CA TYR A 185 -14.78 13.34 17.17
C TYR A 185 -14.52 14.03 18.51
N GLU A 186 -14.88 15.30 18.66
CA GLU A 186 -14.76 16.06 19.90
C GLU A 186 -15.60 15.43 21.03
N THR A 187 -16.86 15.05 20.73
CA THR A 187 -17.74 14.41 21.71
C THR A 187 -17.14 13.10 22.22
N LYS A 188 -16.61 12.27 21.32
CA LYS A 188 -15.98 10.98 21.69
C LYS A 188 -14.66 11.17 22.42
N LEU A 189 -13.83 12.11 21.98
CA LEU A 189 -12.58 12.46 22.66
C LEU A 189 -12.87 12.92 24.09
N GLY A 190 -13.85 13.81 24.28
CA GLY A 190 -14.27 14.27 25.60
C GLY A 190 -14.77 13.14 26.51
N ALA A 191 -15.50 12.16 25.96
CA ALA A 191 -15.96 11.00 26.72
C ALA A 191 -14.80 10.10 27.17
N LEU A 192 -13.86 9.78 26.28
CA LEU A 192 -12.69 8.94 26.60
C LEU A 192 -11.76 9.61 27.61
N LEU A 193 -11.57 10.94 27.51
CA LEU A 193 -10.74 11.69 28.47
C LEU A 193 -11.35 11.73 29.88
N ARG A 194 -12.69 11.70 29.99
CA ARG A 194 -13.40 11.71 31.28
C ARG A 194 -13.46 10.33 31.94
N TYR A 195 -13.43 9.25 31.15
CA TYR A 195 -13.58 7.87 31.64
C TYR A 195 -12.51 6.93 31.05
N PRO A 196 -11.23 7.08 31.46
CA PRO A 196 -10.10 6.33 30.87
C PRO A 196 -10.13 4.80 31.07
N GLY A 197 -11.04 4.28 31.92
CA GLY A 197 -11.22 2.84 32.17
C GLY A 197 -12.34 2.17 31.37
N ALA A 198 -13.15 2.94 30.64
CA ALA A 198 -14.19 2.41 29.76
C ALA A 198 -13.56 2.08 28.39
N THR A 199 -12.66 1.10 28.35
CA THR A 199 -12.20 0.56 27.07
C THR A 199 -13.36 -0.21 26.47
N PRO A 200 -13.96 0.20 25.34
CA PRO A 200 -14.86 -0.68 24.63
C PRO A 200 -14.02 -1.86 24.14
N LEU A 201 -14.34 -3.05 24.65
CA LEU A 201 -13.87 -4.30 24.06
C LEU A 201 -14.47 -4.35 22.65
N LEU A 202 -13.64 -4.04 21.65
CA LEU A 202 -13.89 -4.36 20.25
C LEU A 202 -13.44 -5.81 19.99
#